data_AF-A0A353H4Z1-F1
#
_entry.id   AF-A0A353H4Z1-F1
#
_cell.length_a   1.000
_cell.length_b   1.000
_cell.length_c   1.000
_cell.angle_alpha   90.00
_cell.angle_beta   90.00
_cell.angle_gamma   90.00
#
_symmetry.space_group_name_H-M   'P 1'
#
loop_
_entity.id
_entity.type
_entity.pdbx_description
1 polymer ?
#
loop_
_entity_poly.entity_id
_entity_poly.type
_entity_poly.pdbx_seq_one_letter_code
_entity_poly.pdbx_strand_id
1 'polypeptide(L)' 'MDIKLEKIDNYRWLIPKTGGMRVDGLIFSNAELIKAVKGDQSLIQVANVAHLPGIVGHSLGMPDIHWGYGFP' A
#
# COMPACT_ATOMS: atom_id res chain seq x y z
N MET A 1 9.86 -6.79 -6.11
CA MET A 1 10.22 -5.97 -4.94
C MET A 1 9.41 -6.50 -3.78
N ASP A 2 10.04 -6.84 -2.66
CA ASP A 2 9.30 -7.37 -1.51
C ASP A 2 8.74 -6.18 -0.71
N ILE A 3 7.42 -6.08 -0.59
CA ILE A 3 6.77 -4.99 0.14
C ILE A 3 6.59 -5.42 1.60
N LYS A 4 7.33 -4.76 2.50
CA LYS A 4 7.13 -4.94 3.93
C LYS A 4 5.76 -4.37 4.31
N LEU A 5 4.92 -5.18 4.96
CA LEU A 5 3.64 -4.76 5.54
C LEU A 5 3.70 -4.88 7.06
N GLU A 6 3.38 -3.79 7.75
CA GLU A 6 3.30 -3.72 9.20
C GLU A 6 1.83 -3.61 9.62
N LYS A 7 1.35 -4.55 10.43
CA LYS A 7 -0.04 -4.49 10.93
C LYS A 7 -0.16 -3.37 11.96
N ILE A 8 -1.06 -2.41 11.73
CA ILE A 8 -1.37 -1.35 12.70
C ILE A 8 -2.50 -1.82 13.62
N ASP A 9 -3.60 -2.29 13.03
CA ASP A 9 -4.75 -2.84 13.75
C ASP A 9 -5.49 -3.90 12.91
N ASN A 10 -6.73 -4.22 13.28
CA ASN A 10 -7.53 -5.26 12.63
C ASN A 10 -7.86 -4.97 11.16
N TYR A 11 -7.80 -3.71 10.73
CA TYR A 11 -8.23 -3.28 9.40
C TYR A 11 -7.20 -2.41 8.69
N ARG A 12 -6.05 -2.10 9.31
CA ARG A 12 -5.04 -1.20 8.73
C ARG A 12 -3.66 -1.83 8.73
N TRP A 13 -2.99 -1.74 7.59
CA TRP A 13 -1.63 -2.21 7.35
C TRP A 13 -0.80 -1.09 6.74
N LEU A 14 0.37 -0.83 7.31
CA LEU A 14 1.31 0.18 6.84
C LEU A 14 2.31 -0.43 5.86
N ILE A 15 2.56 0.26 4.77
CA ILE A 15 3.77 0.09 3.95
C ILE A 15 4.72 1.20 4.38
N PRO A 16 5.74 0.92 5.20
CA PRO A 16 6.65 1.96 5.66
C PRO A 16 7.41 2.54 4.47
N LYS A 17 7.62 3.85 4.53
CA LYS A 17 8.39 4.61 3.55
C LYS A 17 9.77 4.00 3.37
N THR A 18 10.08 3.64 2.14
CA THR A 18 11.38 3.09 1.74
C THR A 18 11.89 3.76 0.46
N GLY A 19 13.20 3.85 0.30
CA GLY A 19 13.81 4.45 -0.90
C GLY A 19 13.37 5.89 -1.14
N GLY A 20 12.84 6.17 -2.33
CA GLY A 20 12.39 7.50 -2.75
C GLY A 20 10.95 7.84 -2.39
N MET A 21 10.24 6.98 -1.63
CA MET A 21 8.91 7.28 -1.13
C MET A 21 8.95 8.57 -0.30
N ARG A 22 7.94 9.42 -0.46
CA ARG A 22 7.79 10.69 0.25
C ARG A 22 6.86 10.56 1.46
N VAL A 23 5.89 9.66 1.37
CA VAL A 23 4.93 9.30 2.43
C VAL A 23 4.90 7.78 2.63
N ASP A 24 4.29 7.30 3.71
CA ASP A 24 3.99 5.89 3.89
C ASP A 24 2.81 5.46 2.99
N GLY A 25 2.70 4.16 2.72
CA GLY A 25 1.47 3.57 2.18
C GLY A 25 0.57 3.08 3.32
N LEU A 26 -0.74 3.17 3.16
CA LEU A 26 -1.72 2.66 4.13
C LEU A 26 -2.79 1.84 3.41
N ILE A 27 -2.89 0.57 3.76
CA ILE A 27 -3.84 -0.38 3.19
C ILE A 27 -4.94 -0.65 4.21
N PHE A 28 -6.18 -0.47 3.79
CA PHE A 28 -7.36 -0.88 4.54
C PHE A 28 -7.72 -2.31 4.15
N SER A 29 -7.53 -3.27 5.04
CA SER A 29 -7.84 -4.67 4.76
C SER A 29 -7.94 -5.48 6.05
N ASN A 30 -8.86 -6.43 6.10
CA ASN A 30 -8.93 -7.39 7.20
C ASN A 30 -7.86 -8.49 7.03
N ALA A 31 -7.77 -9.40 8.00
CA ALA A 31 -6.76 -10.46 7.99
C ALA A 31 -6.94 -11.51 6.88
N GLU A 32 -8.13 -11.62 6.28
CA GLU A 32 -8.42 -12.56 5.19
C GLU A 32 -8.06 -11.95 3.83
N LEU A 33 -8.58 -10.76 3.55
CA LEU A 33 -8.39 -10.03 2.29
C LEU A 33 -6.91 -9.70 2.06
N ILE A 34 -6.17 -9.30 3.10
CA ILE A 34 -4.74 -8.94 2.95
C ILE A 34 -3.89 -10.12 2.46
N LYS A 35 -4.32 -11.36 2.67
CA LYS A 35 -3.60 -12.55 2.18
C LYS A 35 -3.62 -12.62 0.65
N ALA A 36 -4.75 -12.25 0.04
CA ALA A 36 -4.87 -12.17 -1.42
C ALA A 36 -4.03 -11.01 -1.97
N VAL A 37 -4.10 -9.85 -1.31
CA VAL A 37 -3.38 -8.64 -1.72
C VAL A 37 -1.85 -8.79 -1.65
N LYS A 38 -1.32 -9.56 -0.70
CA LYS A 38 0.13 -9.81 -0.56
C LYS A 38 0.80 -10.43 -1.80
N GLY A 39 0.04 -11.15 -2.63
CA GLY A 39 0.54 -11.72 -3.89
C GLY A 39 0.33 -10.83 -5.12
N ASP A 40 -0.38 -9.71 -4.96
CA ASP A 40 -0.80 -8.85 -6.05
C ASP A 40 0.16 -7.66 -6.24
N GLN A 41 0.23 -7.11 -7.45
CA GLN A 41 1.11 -5.99 -7.78
C GLN A 41 0.59 -4.64 -7.23
N SER A 42 -0.65 -4.57 -6.75
CA SER A 42 -1.24 -3.36 -6.19
C SER A 42 -0.47 -2.76 -5.01
N LEU A 43 0.11 -3.58 -4.12
CA LEU A 43 0.94 -3.08 -3.02
C LEU A 43 2.17 -2.32 -3.52
N ILE A 44 2.78 -2.80 -4.60
CA ILE A 44 3.91 -2.14 -5.25
C ILE A 44 3.44 -0.82 -5.86
N GLN A 45 2.25 -0.78 -6.45
CA GLN A 45 1.72 0.45 -7.01
C GLN A 45 1.39 1.48 -5.93
N VAL A 46 0.84 1.10 -4.78
CA VAL A 46 0.67 2.01 -3.63
C VAL A 46 2.01 2.60 -3.20
N ALA A 47 3.06 1.78 -3.14
CA ALA A 47 4.41 2.25 -2.85
C ALA A 47 4.97 3.19 -3.95
N ASN A 48 4.69 2.91 -5.22
CA ASN A 48 5.09 3.77 -6.34
C ASN A 48 4.39 5.14 -6.27
N VAL A 49 3.09 5.16 -5.99
CA VAL A 49 2.31 6.40 -5.81
C VAL A 49 2.87 7.24 -4.67
N ALA A 50 3.38 6.60 -3.61
CA ALA A 50 4.04 7.30 -2.51
C ALA A 50 5.32 8.08 -2.91
N HIS A 51 5.86 7.89 -4.11
CA HIS A 51 7.02 8.66 -4.61
C HIS A 51 6.64 10.01 -5.26
N LEU A 52 5.35 10.23 -5.56
CA LEU A 52 4.92 11.37 -6.36
C LEU A 52 5.16 12.72 -5.67
N PRO A 53 5.77 13.71 -6.35
CA PRO A 53 5.98 15.03 -5.78
C PRO A 53 4.67 15.68 -5.33
N GLY A 54 4.63 16.19 -4.10
CA GLY A 54 3.46 16.88 -3.54
C GLY A 54 2.41 15.97 -2.91
N ILE A 55 2.63 14.65 -2.85
CA ILE A 55 1.74 13.75 -2.10
C ILE A 55 1.77 14.08 -0.59
N VAL A 56 0.61 14.00 0.06
CA VAL A 56 0.41 14.37 1.47
C VAL A 56 -0.21 13.21 2.22
N GLY A 57 0.17 13.04 3.50
CA GLY A 57 -0.39 12.02 4.36
C GLY A 57 0.13 10.64 4.00
N HIS A 58 -0.65 9.87 3.24
CA HIS A 58 -0.34 8.49 2.87
C HIS A 58 -0.81 8.19 1.44
N SER A 59 -0.16 7.22 0.79
CA SER A 59 -0.73 6.56 -0.39
C SER A 59 -1.73 5.50 0.08
N LEU A 60 -3.01 5.61 -0.28
CA LEU A 60 -4.08 4.79 0.29
C LEU A 60 -4.48 3.65 -0.65
N GLY A 61 -4.60 2.43 -0.11
CA GLY A 61 -5.25 1.30 -0.76
C GLY A 61 -6.53 0.92 -0.02
N MET A 62 -7.66 0.88 -0.73
CA MET A 62 -8.96 0.51 -0.16
C MET A 62 -9.12 -1.02 -0.05
N PRO A 63 -10.15 -1.54 0.65
CA PRO A 63 -10.32 -2.99 0.85
C PRO A 63 -10.47 -3.84 -0.41
N ASP A 64 -10.87 -3.20 -1.52
CA ASP A 64 -11.05 -3.76 -2.86
C ASP A 64 -9.86 -3.49 -3.79
N ILE A 65 -8.71 -3.10 -3.23
CA ILE A 65 -7.48 -2.85 -3.97
C ILE A 65 -7.10 -4.05 -4.88
N HIS A 66 -6.76 -3.74 -6.12
CA HIS A 66 -6.37 -4.71 -7.14
C HIS A 66 -5.39 -4.05 -8.11
N TRP A 67 -4.70 -4.86 -8.90
CA TRP A 67 -3.73 -4.35 -9.87
C TRP A 67 -4.39 -3.48 -10.95
N GLY A 68 -3.91 -2.23 -11.08
CA GLY A 68 -4.42 -1.24 -12.04
C GLY A 68 -3.35 -0.77 -13.04
N TYR A 69 -3.65 0.33 -13.75
CA TYR A 69 -2.67 1.02 -14.61
C TYR A 69 -2.02 2.17 -13.85
N GLY A 70 -0.86 1.91 -13.24
CA GLY A 70 -0.08 2.90 -12.50
C GLY A 70 -0.56 3.11 -11.06
N PHE A 71 -1.84 3.39 -10.86
CA PHE A 71 -2.47 3.58 -9.54
C PHE A 71 -3.54 2.52 -9.29
N PRO A 72 -3.60 1.97 -8.07
CA PRO A 72 -4.73 1.25 -7.53
C PRO A 72 -5.52 2.09 -6.51
#